data_AF-A0A7J7NQB5-F1
#
_entry.id   AF-A0A7J7NQB5-F1
#
_cell.length_a   1.000
_cell.length_b   1.000
_cell.length_c   1.000
_cell.angle_alpha   90.00
_cell.angle_beta   90.00
_cell.angle_gamma   90.00
#
_symmetry.space_group_name_H-M   'P 1'
#
loop_
_entity.id
_entity.type
_entity.pdbx_description
1 polymer ?
#
loop_
_entity_poly.entity_id
_entity_poly.type
_entity_poly.pdbx_seq_one_letter_code
_entity_poly.pdbx_strand_id
1 'polypeptide(L)'
;MALTQFITDGGGHYCLYRVGYRNVIEKGPQLNQKEIEIYHMMETMGHGALKENHFLDDGAYMVLKIIIKMVHMKLAGSKEGIGSLIKELEDPKESTELRMTSSQRQHLQRKQAQGQLRHSEST
;
A
#
# COMPACT_ATOMS: atom_id res chain seq x y z
N MET A 1 -6.02 3.08 -8.81
CA MET A 1 -4.77 3.29 -8.06
C MET A 1 -3.73 2.32 -8.60
N ALA A 2 -2.51 2.77 -8.91
CA ALA A 2 -1.53 1.98 -9.66
C ALA A 2 -1.26 0.59 -9.06
N LEU A 3 -1.02 0.50 -7.74
CA LEU A 3 -0.79 -0.79 -7.07
C LEU A 3 -2.00 -1.73 -7.12
N THR A 4 -3.21 -1.21 -6.99
CA THR A 4 -4.43 -2.02 -7.11
C THR A 4 -4.53 -2.63 -8.50
N GLN A 5 -4.31 -1.82 -9.54
CA GLN A 5 -4.38 -2.24 -10.93
C GLN A 5 -3.30 -3.29 -11.23
N PHE A 6 -2.06 -3.02 -10.83
CA PHE A 6 -0.94 -3.95 -10.99
C PHE A 6 -1.21 -5.33 -10.37
N ILE A 7 -1.79 -5.38 -9.17
CA ILE A 7 -2.14 -6.64 -8.50
C ILE A 7 -3.29 -7.35 -9.22
N THR A 8 -4.34 -6.63 -9.63
CA THR A 8 -5.50 -7.24 -10.29
C THR A 8 -5.18 -7.75 -11.70
N ASP A 9 -4.31 -7.06 -12.44
CA ASP A 9 -3.86 -7.49 -13.77
C ASP A 9 -2.98 -8.74 -13.69
N GLY A 10 -2.27 -8.92 -12.58
CA GLY A 10 -1.57 -10.16 -12.23
C GLY A 10 -2.49 -11.28 -11.71
N GLY A 11 -3.81 -11.09 -11.69
CA GLY A 11 -4.80 -12.06 -11.20
C GLY A 11 -4.94 -12.11 -9.68
N GLY A 12 -4.34 -11.17 -8.95
CA GLY A 12 -4.43 -11.08 -7.50
C GLY A 12 -5.63 -10.26 -7.01
N HIS A 13 -5.89 -10.32 -5.72
CA HIS A 13 -6.88 -9.47 -5.04
C HIS A 13 -6.19 -8.53 -4.06
N TYR A 14 -6.51 -7.24 -4.16
CA TYR A 14 -5.93 -6.21 -3.29
C TYR A 14 -6.98 -5.62 -2.35
N CYS A 15 -6.75 -5.75 -1.04
CA CYS A 15 -7.62 -5.23 -0.01
C CYS A 15 -7.02 -3.96 0.60
N LEU A 16 -7.56 -2.79 0.24
CA LEU A 16 -7.23 -1.54 0.92
C LEU A 16 -7.89 -1.50 2.30
N TYR A 17 -7.11 -1.13 3.31
CA TYR A 17 -7.57 -1.03 4.68
C TYR A 17 -7.02 0.21 5.40
N ARG A 18 -7.46 0.42 6.65
CA ARG A 18 -7.04 1.55 7.47
C ARG A 18 -5.54 1.46 7.76
N VAL A 19 -4.86 2.61 7.67
CA VAL A 19 -3.43 2.76 7.98
C VAL A 19 -3.15 2.38 9.44
N GLY A 20 -1.95 1.90 9.72
CA GLY A 20 -1.48 1.45 11.02
C GLY A 20 -1.22 -0.06 11.04
N TYR A 21 0.02 -0.46 11.30
CA TYR A 21 0.47 -1.85 11.40
C TYR A 21 -0.55 -2.80 12.05
N ARG A 22 -1.03 -2.47 13.25
CA ARG A 22 -2.00 -3.29 14.00
C ARG A 22 -3.28 -3.52 13.20
N ASN A 23 -3.80 -2.47 12.54
CA ASN A 23 -5.01 -2.57 11.73
C ASN A 23 -4.81 -3.55 10.57
N VAL A 24 -3.63 -3.53 9.95
CA VAL A 24 -3.30 -4.37 8.80
C VAL A 24 -3.10 -5.83 9.20
N ILE A 25 -2.32 -6.10 10.26
CA ILE A 25 -2.02 -7.47 10.72
C ILE A 25 -3.26 -8.17 11.30
N GLU A 26 -4.10 -7.45 12.06
CA GLU A 26 -5.34 -8.05 12.60
C GLU A 26 -6.38 -8.33 11.50
N LYS A 27 -6.27 -7.66 10.34
CA LYS A 27 -7.24 -7.82 9.26
C LYS A 27 -7.15 -9.17 8.58
N GLY A 28 -5.95 -9.72 8.40
CA GLY A 28 -5.76 -11.02 7.74
C GLY A 28 -6.53 -12.17 8.39
N PRO A 29 -6.37 -12.40 9.71
CA PRO A 29 -7.15 -13.41 10.43
C PRO A 29 -8.67 -13.21 10.32
N GLN A 30 -9.15 -11.96 10.36
CA GLN A 30 -10.58 -11.66 10.20
C GLN A 30 -11.11 -12.01 8.80
N LEU A 31 -10.28 -11.87 7.76
CA LEU A 31 -10.64 -12.23 6.40
C LEU A 31 -10.59 -13.75 6.20
N ASN A 32 -9.59 -14.43 6.77
CA ASN A 32 -9.52 -15.89 6.76
C ASN A 32 -10.75 -16.54 7.42
N GLN A 33 -11.28 -15.95 8.51
CA GLN A 33 -12.55 -16.40 9.13
C GLN A 33 -13.77 -16.27 8.22
N LYS A 34 -13.71 -15.41 7.20
CA LYS A 34 -14.73 -15.23 6.17
C LYS A 34 -14.40 -16.02 4.91
N GLU A 35 -13.50 -17.00 5.01
CA GLU A 35 -13.03 -17.83 3.89
C GLU A 35 -12.37 -17.02 2.76
N ILE A 36 -11.94 -15.79 3.05
CA ILE A 36 -11.15 -14.97 2.14
C ILE A 36 -9.68 -15.23 2.45
N GLU A 37 -9.01 -15.94 1.56
CA GLU A 37 -7.62 -16.32 1.77
C GLU A 37 -6.66 -15.14 1.65
N ILE A 38 -5.84 -14.94 2.68
CA ILE A 38 -4.82 -13.89 2.73
C ILE A 38 -3.42 -14.48 2.72
N TYR A 39 -2.62 -14.05 1.75
CA TYR A 39 -1.23 -14.48 1.57
C TYR A 39 -0.22 -13.49 2.16
N HIS A 40 -0.54 -12.20 2.10
CA HIS A 40 0.38 -11.13 2.47
C HIS A 40 -0.40 -9.93 3.04
N MET A 41 0.17 -9.31 4.07
CA MET A 41 -0.30 -8.10 4.71
C MET A 41 0.87 -7.14 4.82
N MET A 42 0.71 -5.88 4.44
CA MET A 42 1.81 -4.92 4.45
C MET A 42 1.33 -3.48 4.67
N GLU A 43 2.13 -2.70 5.38
CA GLU A 43 1.98 -1.25 5.48
C GLU A 43 2.99 -0.52 4.57
N THR A 44 2.69 0.71 4.17
CA THR A 44 3.57 1.54 3.34
C THR A 44 4.96 1.80 3.93
N MET A 45 5.12 1.61 5.24
CA MET A 45 6.40 1.75 5.96
C MET A 45 7.35 0.56 5.75
N GLY A 46 6.90 -0.54 5.12
CA GLY A 46 7.73 -1.72 4.86
C GLY A 46 7.48 -2.92 5.78
N HIS A 47 6.70 -2.74 6.86
CA HIS A 47 6.29 -3.82 7.75
C HIS A 47 5.29 -4.74 7.05
N GLY A 48 5.54 -6.05 7.10
CA GLY A 48 4.71 -6.99 6.37
C GLY A 48 4.85 -8.43 6.83
N ALA A 49 3.73 -9.14 6.77
CA ALA A 49 3.58 -10.50 7.27
C ALA A 49 3.07 -11.44 6.17
N LEU A 50 3.74 -12.58 6.01
CA LEU A 50 3.44 -13.58 4.99
C LEU A 50 2.80 -14.83 5.61
N LYS A 51 1.80 -15.40 4.94
CA LYS A 51 1.10 -16.62 5.39
C LYS A 51 2.05 -17.80 5.58
N GLU A 52 2.97 -18.00 4.63
CA GLU A 52 3.98 -19.06 4.67
C GLU A 52 4.98 -18.90 5.83
N ASN A 53 5.11 -17.68 6.37
CA ASN A 53 5.94 -17.39 7.55
C ASN A 53 5.09 -17.11 8.79
N HIS A 54 3.99 -17.85 8.95
CA HIS A 54 3.10 -17.79 10.11
C HIS A 54 2.52 -16.39 10.43
N PHE A 55 2.42 -15.53 9.41
CA PHE A 55 2.02 -14.13 9.57
C PHE A 55 2.89 -13.35 10.55
N LEU A 56 4.17 -13.71 10.66
CA LEU A 56 5.17 -12.93 11.40
C LEU A 56 5.66 -11.75 10.54
N ASP A 57 5.74 -10.57 11.16
CA ASP A 57 6.42 -9.41 10.58
C ASP A 57 7.93 -9.62 10.68
N ASP A 58 8.47 -10.23 9.62
CA ASP A 58 9.84 -10.71 9.55
C ASP A 58 10.52 -10.18 8.28
N GLY A 59 11.19 -9.05 8.43
CA GLY A 59 11.91 -8.41 7.35
C GLY A 59 13.06 -9.26 6.81
N ALA A 60 13.68 -10.11 7.64
CA ALA A 60 14.77 -10.98 7.19
C ALA A 60 14.24 -12.07 6.26
N TYR A 61 13.08 -12.65 6.59
CA TYR A 61 12.39 -13.59 5.72
C TYR A 61 12.01 -12.95 4.37
N MET A 62 11.47 -11.72 4.39
CA MET A 62 11.12 -10.98 3.17
C MET A 62 12.34 -10.75 2.26
N VAL A 63 13.45 -10.30 2.84
CA VAL A 63 14.72 -10.09 2.10
C VAL A 63 15.22 -11.41 1.52
N LEU A 64 15.17 -12.50 2.29
CA LEU A 64 15.58 -13.82 1.82
C LEU A 64 14.73 -14.28 0.62
N LYS A 65 13.41 -14.10 0.66
CA LYS A 65 12.51 -14.41 -0.48
C LYS A 65 12.92 -13.63 -1.75
N ILE A 66 13.26 -12.35 -1.61
CA ILE A 66 13.73 -11.51 -2.72
C ILE A 66 15.05 -12.05 -3.27
N ILE A 67 16.03 -12.36 -2.42
CA ILE A 67 17.33 -12.91 -2.82
C ILE A 67 17.15 -14.24 -3.54
N ILE A 68 16.35 -15.16 -2.99
CA ILE A 68 16.03 -16.45 -3.62
C ILE A 68 15.44 -16.23 -5.01
N LYS A 69 14.49 -15.29 -5.16
CA LYS A 69 13.91 -14.98 -6.47
C LYS A 69 14.94 -14.45 -7.46
N MET A 70 15.84 -13.56 -7.03
CA MET A 70 16.94 -13.05 -7.86
C MET A 70 17.86 -14.19 -8.33
N VAL A 71 18.20 -15.12 -7.43
CA VAL A 71 19.01 -16.29 -7.77
C VAL A 71 18.30 -17.18 -8.80
N HIS A 72 17.01 -17.49 -8.60
CA HIS A 72 16.22 -18.26 -9.56
C HIS A 72 16.16 -17.57 -10.94
N MET A 73 15.98 -16.25 -10.98
CA MET A 73 16.00 -15.49 -12.24
C MET A 73 17.34 -15.63 -12.96
N LYS A 74 18.46 -15.49 -12.23
CA LYS A 74 19.81 -15.64 -12.78
C LYS A 74 20.05 -17.06 -13.31
N LEU A 75 19.63 -18.08 -12.57
CA LEU A 75 19.75 -19.48 -12.98
C LEU A 75 18.89 -19.81 -14.21
N ALA A 76 17.74 -19.14 -14.36
CA ALA A 76 16.90 -19.22 -15.56
C ALA A 76 17.44 -18.44 -16.77
N GLY A 77 18.62 -17.84 -16.66
CA GLY A 77 19.27 -17.10 -17.76
C GLY A 77 18.84 -15.64 -17.90
N SER A 78 18.07 -15.10 -16.95
CA SER A 78 17.72 -13.67 -16.96
C SER A 78 18.96 -12.81 -16.75
N LYS A 79 19.05 -11.73 -17.55
CA LYS A 79 20.05 -10.65 -17.38
C LYS A 79 19.47 -9.44 -16.65
N GLU A 80 18.17 -9.44 -16.38
CA GLU A 80 17.46 -8.35 -15.73
C GLU A 80 17.49 -8.48 -14.20
N GLY A 81 17.43 -7.35 -13.50
CA GLY A 81 17.34 -7.31 -12.03
C GLY A 81 15.92 -7.55 -11.52
N ILE A 82 15.76 -7.60 -10.18
CA ILE A 82 14.46 -7.84 -9.53
C ILE A 82 13.38 -6.82 -9.93
N GLY A 83 13.78 -5.57 -10.22
CA GLY A 83 12.87 -4.51 -10.65
C GLY A 83 12.07 -4.83 -11.91
N SER A 84 12.57 -5.73 -12.77
CA SER A 84 11.83 -6.21 -13.95
C SER A 84 10.48 -6.86 -13.59
N LEU A 85 10.35 -7.41 -12.38
CA LEU A 85 9.10 -8.02 -11.91
C LEU A 85 7.99 -7.00 -11.64
N ILE A 86 8.34 -5.72 -11.47
CA ILE A 86 7.40 -4.64 -11.18
C ILE A 86 7.42 -3.54 -12.24
N LYS A 87 7.93 -3.83 -13.44
CA LYS A 87 8.07 -2.83 -14.52
C LYS A 87 6.73 -2.21 -14.97
N GLU A 88 5.64 -2.96 -14.86
CA GLU A 88 4.29 -2.52 -15.22
C GLU A 88 3.61 -1.77 -14.06
N LEU A 89 4.26 -1.65 -12.90
CA LEU A 89 3.74 -0.86 -11.78
C LEU A 89 3.98 0.62 -12.09
N GLU A 90 2.89 1.34 -12.39
CA GLU A 90 2.96 2.77 -12.67
C GLU A 90 3.32 3.59 -11.43
N ASP A 91 4.31 4.48 -11.56
CA ASP A 91 4.61 5.50 -10.56
C ASP A 91 3.60 6.65 -10.62
N PRO A 92 3.25 7.27 -9.47
CA PRO A 92 2.42 8.46 -9.46
C PRO A 92 3.14 9.62 -10.18
N LYS A 93 2.41 10.35 -11.04
CA LYS A 93 2.95 11.53 -11.75
C LYS A 93 3.47 12.61 -10.79
N GLU A 94 2.80 12.77 -9.65
CA GLU A 94 3.19 13.66 -8.58
C GLU A 94 2.82 13.00 -7.24
N SER A 95 3.72 13.11 -6.26
CA SER A 95 3.48 12.69 -4.88
C SER A 95 4.04 13.74 -3.95
N THR A 96 3.21 14.28 -3.06
CA THR A 96 3.62 15.24 -2.04
C THR A 96 2.98 14.89 -0.71
N GLU A 97 3.78 14.85 0.37
CA GLU A 97 3.29 14.61 1.72
C GLU A 97 3.11 15.96 2.44
N LEU A 98 1.86 16.36 2.69
CA LEU A 98 1.55 17.59 3.40
C LEU A 98 1.22 17.29 4.87
N ARG A 99 2.06 17.80 5.78
CA ARG A 99 1.79 17.73 7.23
C ARG A 99 1.15 19.03 7.70
N MET A 100 -0.14 18.99 7.98
CA MET A 100 -0.88 20.13 8.51
C MET A 100 -1.01 20.06 10.04
N THR A 101 -0.71 21.17 10.70
CA THR A 101 -1.05 21.34 12.12
C THR A 101 -2.56 21.55 12.31
N SER A 102 -3.05 21.27 13.51
CA SER A 102 -4.46 21.49 13.88
C SER A 102 -4.89 22.95 13.68
N SER A 103 -3.99 23.91 13.94
CA SER A 103 -4.24 25.34 13.73
C SER A 103 -4.42 25.68 12.25
N GLN A 104 -3.53 25.18 11.38
CA GLN A 104 -3.62 25.38 9.93
C GLN A 104 -4.89 24.74 9.35
N ARG A 105 -5.26 23.55 9.83
CA ARG A 105 -6.50 22.87 9.42
C ARG A 105 -7.74 23.71 9.76
N GLN A 106 -7.82 24.26 10.97
CA GLN A 106 -8.94 25.14 11.37
C GLN A 106 -8.99 26.43 10.55
N HIS A 107 -7.84 27.02 10.24
CA HIS A 107 -7.76 28.22 9.41
C HIS A 107 -8.30 27.98 7.99
N LEU A 108 -7.96 26.84 7.37
CA LEU A 108 -8.46 26.43 6.06
C LEU A 108 -9.97 26.19 6.06
N GLN A 109 -10.49 25.47 7.07
CA GLN A 109 -11.92 25.21 7.22
C GLN A 109 -12.73 26.52 7.38
N ARG A 110 -12.20 27.47 8.16
CA ARG A 110 -12.83 28.80 8.34
C ARG A 110 -12.86 29.61 7.04
N LYS A 111 -11.76 29.59 6.26
CA LYS A 111 -11.72 30.26 4.95
C LYS A 111 -12.67 29.65 3.92
N GLN A 112 -12.82 28.33 3.89
CA GLN A 112 -13.78 27.65 3.00
C GLN A 112 -15.24 27.99 3.35
N ALA A 113 -15.59 27.99 4.63
CA ALA A 113 -16.93 28.38 5.08
C ALA A 113 -17.27 29.85 4.73
N GLN A 114 -16.30 30.76 4.90
CA GLN A 114 -16.48 32.18 4.56
C GLN A 114 -16.54 32.44 3.04
N GLY A 115 -15.86 31.63 2.23
CA GLY A 115 -15.93 31.69 0.77
C GLY A 115 -17.28 31.23 0.21
N GLN A 116 -17.89 30.20 0.81
CA GLN A 116 -19.23 29.71 0.42
C GLN A 116 -20.35 30.69 0.75
N LEU A 117 -20.28 31.36 1.91
CA LEU A 117 -21.23 32.41 2.30
C LEU A 117 -21.25 33.60 1.31
N ARG A 118 -20.09 33.98 0.77
CA ARG A 118 -19.98 35.07 -0.22
C ARG A 118 -20.51 34.73 -1.60
N HIS A 119 -20.66 33.45 -1.95
CA HIS A 119 -21.26 33.02 -3.22
C HIS A 119 -22.77 32.79 -3.12
N SER A 120 -23.32 32.58 -1.92
CA SER A 120 -24.78 32.53 -1.70
C SER A 120 -25.44 33.91 -1.58
N GLU A 121 -24.68 34.97 -1.31
CA GLU A 121 -25.18 36.34 -1.19
C GLU A 121 -25.15 37.13 -2.51
N SER A 122 -24.80 36.50 -3.65
CA SER A 122 -24.72 37.11 -4.98
C SER A 122 -25.65 36.46 -6.03
N THR A 123 -26.69 35.74 -5.59
CA THR A 123 -27.80 35.23 -6.41
C THR A 123 -29.13 35.68 -5.84
#